data_AF-A0A543CZF7-F1
#
_entry.id   AF-A0A543CZF7-F1
#
_cell.length_a   1.000
_cell.length_b   1.000
_cell.length_c   1.000
_cell.angle_alpha   90.00
_cell.angle_beta   90.00
_cell.angle_gamma   90.00
#
_symmetry.space_group_name_H-M   'P 1'
#
loop_
_entity.id
_entity.type
_entity.pdbx_description
1 polymer ?
#
loop_
_entity_poly.entity_id
_entity_poly.type
_entity_poly.pdbx_seq_one_letter_code
_entity_poly.pdbx_strand_id
1 'polypeptide(L)' 'MTPPETLPERCDRCPATARVRAELPFGELHFCAHHARAHEDRLRAMGARLRTPANAPPLPPVRSRRDREPAAPG' A
#
# COMPACT_ATOMS: atom_id res chain seq x y z
N MET A 1 16.43 -11.43 -15.73
CA MET A 1 16.36 -10.72 -14.44
C MET A 1 14.94 -10.21 -14.31
N THR A 2 14.10 -10.86 -13.50
CA THR A 2 12.71 -10.41 -13.30
C THR A 2 12.77 -9.05 -12.60
N PRO A 3 12.14 -7.99 -13.15
CA PRO A 3 12.12 -6.70 -12.47
C PRO A 3 11.53 -6.91 -11.07
N PRO A 4 12.08 -6.25 -10.04
CA PRO A 4 11.47 -6.31 -8.71
C PRO A 4 10.01 -5.91 -8.86
N GLU A 5 9.10 -6.71 -8.30
CA GLU A 5 7.70 -6.30 -8.12
C GLU A 5 7.70 -5.11 -7.16
N THR A 6 7.95 -3.92 -7.70
CA THR A 6 7.93 -2.69 -6.93
C THR A 6 6.47 -2.41 -6.60
N LEU A 7 6.03 -2.81 -5.41
CA LEU A 7 4.71 -2.40 -4.94
C LEU A 7 4.66 -0.87 -4.94
N PRO A 8 3.50 -0.27 -5.29
CA PRO A 8 3.30 1.15 -5.10
C PRO A 8 3.54 1.50 -3.64
N GLU A 9 4.17 2.66 -3.44
CA GLU A 9 4.59 3.10 -2.11
C GLU A 9 3.42 3.42 -1.17
N ARG A 10 2.17 3.37 -1.65
CA ARG A 10 0.98 3.81 -0.94
C ARG A 10 -0.16 2.81 -1.07
N CYS A 11 -0.96 2.74 -0.01
CA CYS A 11 -2.23 2.03 -0.01
C CYS A 11 -3.27 2.82 -0.82
N ASP A 12 -4.09 2.11 -1.60
CA ASP A 12 -5.20 2.70 -2.36
C ASP A 12 -6.23 3.44 -1.49
N ARG A 13 -6.28 3.13 -0.19
CA ARG A 13 -7.24 3.72 0.75
C ARG A 13 -6.65 4.77 1.69
N CYS A 14 -5.33 4.80 1.89
CA CYS A 14 -4.70 5.75 2.80
C CYS A 14 -3.24 6.04 2.42
N PRO A 15 -2.65 7.16 2.87
CA PRO A 15 -1.30 7.54 2.47
C PRO A 15 -0.18 6.65 3.07
N ALA A 16 -0.52 5.61 3.83
CA ALA A 16 0.42 4.68 4.43
C ALA A 16 1.00 3.72 3.38
N THR A 17 2.14 3.12 3.67
CA THR A 17 2.82 2.21 2.75
C THR A 17 2.04 0.93 2.51
N ALA A 18 1.95 0.52 1.24
CA ALA A 18 1.38 -0.78 0.89
C ALA A 18 2.29 -1.92 1.38
N ARG A 19 1.66 -2.95 1.91
CA ARG A 19 2.31 -4.16 2.41
C ARG A 19 1.68 -5.44 1.86
N VAL A 20 0.50 -5.34 1.27
CA VAL A 20 -0.24 -6.47 0.70
C VAL A 20 -0.71 -6.06 -0.69
N ARG A 21 -0.44 -6.92 -1.67
CA ARG A 21 -0.98 -6.84 -3.03
C ARG A 21 -2.17 -7.77 -3.12
N ALA A 22 -3.31 -7.26 -3.57
CA ALA A 22 -4.51 -8.02 -3.85
C ALA A 22 -4.62 -8.21 -5.37
N GLU A 23 -4.31 -9.41 -5.85
CA GLU A 23 -4.43 -9.79 -7.26
C GLU A 23 -5.89 -10.14 -7.56
N LEU A 24 -6.57 -9.38 -8.41
CA LEU A 24 -7.96 -9.58 -8.82
C LEU A 24 -8.02 -9.98 -10.31
N PRO A 25 -9.13 -10.59 -10.77
CA PRO A 25 -9.30 -10.93 -12.19
C PRO A 25 -9.27 -9.72 -13.14
N PHE A 26 -9.63 -8.54 -12.61
CA PHE A 26 -9.76 -7.29 -13.36
C PHE A 26 -8.60 -6.31 -13.10
N GLY A 27 -7.58 -6.71 -12.34
CA GLY A 27 -6.45 -5.85 -12.01
C GLY A 27 -5.83 -6.14 -10.64
N GLU A 28 -5.15 -5.15 -10.07
CA GLU A 28 -4.47 -5.28 -8.78
C GLU A 28 -4.74 -4.07 -7.90
N LEU A 29 -4.83 -4.31 -6.59
CA LEU A 29 -4.96 -3.27 -5.57
C LEU A 29 -3.90 -3.46 -4.49
N HIS A 30 -3.51 -2.38 -3.85
CA HIS A 30 -2.43 -2.35 -2.88
C HIS A 30 -2.91 -1.77 -1.55
N PHE A 31 -2.71 -2.55 -0.49
CA PHE A 31 -3.21 -2.22 0.84
C PHE A 31 -2.08 -2.16 1.86
N CYS A 32 -2.19 -1.24 2.83
CA CYS A 32 -1.39 -1.31 4.04
C CYS A 32 -1.83 -2.52 4.87
N ALA A 33 -0.98 -2.97 5.81
CA ALA A 33 -1.28 -4.15 6.63
C ALA A 33 -2.63 -4.04 7.37
N HIS A 34 -3.01 -2.82 7.79
CA HIS A 34 -4.31 -2.55 8.41
C HIS A 34 -5.47 -2.78 7.43
N HIS A 35 -5.50 -2.07 6.31
CA HIS A 35 -6.63 -2.19 5.37
C HIS A 35 -6.70 -3.55 4.69
N ALA A 36 -5.57 -4.23 4.52
CA ALA A 36 -5.58 -5.60 4.02
C ALA A 36 -6.38 -6.54 4.93
N ARG A 37 -6.21 -6.43 6.26
CA ARG A 37 -7.00 -7.21 7.23
C ARG A 37 -8.43 -6.72 7.34
N ALA A 38 -8.64 -5.40 7.36
CA ALA A 38 -9.99 -4.83 7.46
C ALA A 38 -10.87 -5.16 6.24
N HIS A 39 -10.27 -5.41 5.08
CA HIS A 39 -10.98 -5.74 3.84
C HIS A 39 -10.75 -7.18 3.37
N GLU A 40 -10.12 -8.04 4.18
CA GLU A 40 -9.73 -9.39 3.77
C GLU A 40 -10.91 -10.23 3.29
N ASP A 41 -12.00 -10.29 4.05
CA ASP A 41 -13.21 -11.04 3.68
C ASP A 41 -13.79 -10.59 2.35
N ARG A 42 -13.90 -9.27 2.15
CA ARG A 42 -14.46 -8.71 0.92
C ARG A 42 -13.53 -8.95 -0.27
N LEU A 43 -12.22 -8.83 -0.09
CA LEU A 43 -11.22 -9.11 -1.12
C LEU A 43 -11.29 -10.58 -1.53
N ARG A 44 -11.33 -11.50 -0.56
CA ARG A 44 -11.47 -12.95 -0.84
C ARG A 44 -12.79 -13.29 -1.53
N ALA A 45 -13.90 -12.68 -1.11
CA ALA A 45 -15.20 -12.87 -1.76
C ALA A 45 -15.21 -12.40 -3.24
N MET A 46 -14.40 -11.38 -3.57
CA MET A 46 -14.18 -10.92 -4.94
C MET A 46 -13.16 -11.77 -5.73
N GLY A 47 -12.67 -12.88 -5.15
CA GLY A 47 -11.67 -13.75 -5.77
C GLY A 47 -10.26 -13.18 -5.72
N ALA A 48 -9.98 -12.21 -4.85
CA ALA A 48 -8.65 -11.64 -4.75
C ALA A 48 -7.67 -12.61 -4.09
N ARG A 49 -6.48 -12.73 -4.68
CA ARG A 49 -5.36 -13.45 -4.08
C ARG A 49 -4.43 -12.46 -3.39
N LEU A 50 -4.33 -12.57 -2.06
CA LEU A 50 -3.52 -11.66 -1.24
C LEU A 50 -2.07 -12.16 -1.17
N ARG A 51 -1.13 -11.33 -1.62
CA ARG A 51 0.31 -11.56 -1.50
C ARG A 51 0.95 -10.52 -0.59
N THR A 52 1.77 -10.98 0.36
CA THR A 52 2.67 -10.11 1.12
C THR A 52 4.07 -10.21 0.51
N PRO A 53 4.56 -9.19 -0.20
CA PRO A 53 5.94 -9.18 -0.72
C PRO A 53 6.95 -9.31 0.43
N ALA A 54 7.86 -10.29 0.29
CA ALA A 54 8.88 -10.56 1.29
C ALA A 54 9.94 -9.45 1.40
N ASN A 55 10.13 -8.62 0.37
CA ASN A 55 11.16 -7.57 0.33
C ASN A 55 10.61 -6.15 0.55
N ALA A 56 9.38 -5.98 1.05
CA ALA A 56 8.80 -4.64 1.18
C ALA A 56 9.72 -3.73 2.02
N PRO A 57 10.17 -2.58 1.47
CA PRO A 57 11.11 -1.70 2.16
C PRO A 57 10.56 -1.26 3.52
N PRO A 58 11.43 -0.96 4.50
CA PRO A 58 10.98 -0.46 5.81
C PRO A 58 10.09 0.78 5.62
N LEU A 59 9.09 0.94 6.49
CA LEU A 59 8.17 2.06 6.40
C LEU A 59 8.98 3.37 6.51
N PRO A 60 8.83 4.33 5.58
CA PRO A 60 9.34 5.67 5.84
C PRO A 60 8.64 6.21 7.11
N PRO A 61 9.34 7.00 7.93
CA PRO A 61 8.70 7.61 9.09
C PRO A 61 7.49 8.42 8.62
N VAL A 62 6.36 8.23 9.30
CA VAL A 62 5.13 8.97 8.97
C VAL A 62 5.42 10.44 9.30
N ARG A 63 5.58 11.26 8.27
CA ARG A 63 5.78 12.71 8.44
C ARG A 63 4.44 13.27 8.88
N SER A 64 4.38 13.88 10.05
CA SER A 64 3.13 14.44 10.56
C SER A 64 2.76 15.66 9.72
N ARG A 65 1.45 15.95 9.60
CA ARG A 65 1.00 17.19 8.92
C ARG A 65 1.56 18.47 9.56
N ARG A 66 2.04 18.40 10.80
CA ARG A 66 2.69 19.50 11.53
C ARG A 66 4.09 19.83 11.02
N ASP A 67 4.75 18.91 10.31
CA ASP A 67 6.11 19.10 9.79
C ASP A 67 6.13 19.77 8.40
N ARG A 68 4.95 20.13 7.86
CA ARG A 68 4.83 20.85 6.59
C ARG A 68 4.99 22.34 6.88
N GLU A 69 6.23 22.81 6.93
CA GLU A 69 6.52 24.25 6.86
C GLU A 69 5.81 24.83 5.62
N PRO A 70 5.08 25.95 5.76
CA PRO A 70 4.55 26.65 4.59
C PRO A 70 5.74 27.21 3.81
N ALA A 71 5.84 26.85 2.53
CA ALA A 71 6.74 27.53 1.61
C ALA A 71 6.40 29.02 1.63
N ALA A 72 7.27 29.83 2.25
CA ALA A 72 7.17 31.27 2.23
C ALA A 72 7.37 31.75 0.78
N PRO A 73 6.50 32.63 0.24
CA PRO A 73 6.79 33.28 -1.03
C PRO A 73 7.85 34.36 -0.80
N GLY A 74 8.91 34.32 -1.60
CA GLY A 74 9.86 35.42 -1.79
C GLY A 74 9.60 36.12 -3.11
#